data_AF-A0A9Q1BL95-F1
#
_entry.id   AF-A0A9Q1BL95-F1
#
_cell.length_a   1.000
_cell.length_b   1.000
_cell.length_c   1.000
_cell.angle_alpha   90.00
_cell.angle_beta   90.00
_cell.angle_gamma   90.00
#
_symmetry.space_group_name_H-M   'P 1'
#
loop_
_entity.id
_entity.type
_entity.pdbx_description
1 polymer ?
#
loop_
_entity_poly.entity_id
_entity_poly.type
_entity_poly.pdbx_seq_one_letter_code
_entity_poly.pdbx_strand_id
1 'polypeptide(L)'
;MKGLYTMVMVIILGFVLIAQVQSDSPTFCDAKWGAFNDTRMCFSHPYDCTEDDRVPCQMTMTVRTSGDGYFTFSLSGRLEANESTGWIALGLSTDRYMGNDDVMMCILESDGNVTLHHRFNVDRTNRPAETTLLDLLHPDPLNSMFDDGVIKCNFIRSTQKIQARDPYYGFDLLIPRTFYLLFGIGPTNSSGFPAKHRTVPYISDSRIDFTRIYRRIRISESLMQAQSPREVEGKIDNTNYKSSAISPTLGYIFIFSLVSLHQVTVKMFL
;
A
#
# COMPACT_ATOMS: atom_id res chain seq x y z
N MET A 1 66.16 44.64 -4.43
CA MET A 1 66.17 45.20 -3.07
C MET A 1 64.79 45.00 -2.46
N LYS A 2 64.74 44.28 -1.30
CA LYS A 2 63.76 44.35 -0.19
C LYS A 2 62.26 44.19 -0.57
N GLY A 3 61.54 43.14 -0.16
CA GLY A 3 61.17 42.82 1.24
C GLY A 3 60.13 43.83 1.75
N LEU A 4 59.04 43.51 2.48
CA LEU A 4 58.71 42.35 3.30
C LEU A 4 57.26 42.59 3.86
N TYR A 5 56.36 41.62 3.71
CA TYR A 5 55.38 41.11 4.71
C TYR A 5 54.42 42.05 5.46
N THR A 6 53.11 41.72 5.41
CA THR A 6 52.34 41.33 6.62
C THR A 6 51.24 40.29 6.30
N MET A 7 51.36 39.14 6.99
CA MET A 7 50.41 38.08 7.43
C MET A 7 48.97 38.02 6.89
N VAL A 8 48.45 36.89 6.37
CA VAL A 8 48.22 35.53 6.94
C VAL A 8 47.13 35.45 8.02
N MET A 9 45.98 34.87 7.66
CA MET A 9 45.12 33.94 8.44
C MET A 9 43.86 33.63 7.59
N VAL A 10 43.71 32.47 6.92
CA VAL A 10 43.26 31.16 7.46
C VAL A 10 41.76 31.28 7.82
N ILE A 11 40.80 30.56 7.24
CA ILE A 11 40.50 29.13 7.44
C ILE A 11 39.46 28.66 6.38
N ILE A 12 39.68 27.42 5.96
CA ILE A 12 38.85 26.48 5.20
C ILE A 12 37.39 26.39 5.70
N LEU A 13 36.42 26.50 4.78
CA LEU A 13 35.09 25.87 4.85
C LEU A 13 34.65 25.74 3.37
N GLY A 14 34.88 24.63 2.69
CA GLY A 14 34.22 23.38 3.03
C GLY A 14 32.75 23.40 2.60
N PHE A 15 32.46 23.80 1.35
CA PHE A 15 31.17 23.50 0.72
C PHE A 15 31.40 22.61 -0.49
N VAL A 16 31.58 21.33 -0.17
CA VAL A 16 31.23 20.23 -1.05
C VAL A 16 29.73 20.36 -1.31
N LEU A 17 29.34 21.06 -2.36
CA LEU A 17 27.99 21.00 -2.90
C LEU A 17 27.91 19.78 -3.81
N ILE A 18 28.10 18.60 -3.21
CA ILE A 18 27.49 17.39 -3.74
C ILE A 18 26.10 17.39 -3.14
N ALA A 19 25.17 18.10 -3.77
CA ALA A 19 23.79 17.66 -3.72
C ALA A 19 23.78 16.31 -4.43
N GLN A 20 23.96 15.23 -3.66
CA GLN A 20 23.43 13.94 -4.07
C GLN A 20 21.92 14.20 -4.19
N VAL A 21 21.44 14.44 -5.41
CA VAL A 21 20.02 14.25 -5.71
C VAL A 21 19.79 12.77 -5.41
N GLN A 22 19.17 12.53 -4.26
CA GLN A 22 18.86 11.19 -3.80
C GLN A 22 17.90 10.59 -4.83
N SER A 23 18.23 9.40 -5.31
CA SER A 23 17.59 8.81 -6.48
C SER A 23 16.20 8.30 -6.15
N ASP A 24 15.14 8.97 -6.62
CA ASP A 24 13.76 8.51 -6.45
C ASP A 24 13.37 7.47 -7.51
N SER A 25 14.07 6.34 -7.47
CA SER A 25 13.63 5.09 -8.10
C SER A 25 12.62 4.38 -7.20
N PRO A 26 11.70 3.56 -7.74
CA PRO A 26 10.83 2.74 -6.91
C PRO A 26 11.65 1.89 -5.94
N THR A 27 11.47 2.14 -4.65
CA THR A 27 12.11 1.36 -3.59
C THR A 27 11.19 0.20 -3.24
N PHE A 28 11.71 -1.02 -3.31
CA PHE A 28 11.11 -2.10 -2.54
C PHE A 28 11.22 -1.70 -1.07
N CYS A 29 10.13 -1.85 -0.31
CA CYS A 29 10.08 -1.43 1.08
C CYS A 29 11.26 -2.07 1.82
N ASP A 30 12.17 -1.26 2.38
CA ASP A 30 13.23 -1.79 3.23
C ASP A 30 12.55 -2.37 4.47
N ALA A 31 12.76 -3.66 4.70
CA ALA A 31 12.30 -4.34 5.89
C ALA A 31 13.11 -3.91 7.12
N LYS A 32 12.99 -2.65 7.50
CA LYS A 32 13.34 -2.23 8.85
C LYS A 32 12.46 -3.05 9.78
N TRP A 33 13.08 -3.90 10.59
CA TRP A 33 12.50 -4.97 11.42
C TRP A 33 12.43 -6.37 10.78
N GLY A 34 13.59 -6.94 10.44
CA GLY A 34 13.80 -8.40 10.43
C GLY A 34 13.06 -9.24 9.39
N ALA A 35 12.25 -8.65 8.51
CA ALA A 35 11.52 -9.38 7.48
C ALA A 35 12.25 -9.31 6.13
N PHE A 36 13.21 -10.20 5.88
CA PHE A 36 13.92 -10.32 4.58
C PHE A 36 13.01 -10.62 3.35
N ASN A 37 11.69 -10.46 3.47
CA ASN A 37 10.66 -10.86 2.53
C ASN A 37 9.52 -9.84 2.41
N ASP A 38 9.78 -8.53 2.50
CA ASP A 38 8.73 -7.57 2.13
C ASP A 38 8.66 -7.44 0.61
N THR A 39 7.69 -8.13 0.03
CA THR A 39 7.48 -8.24 -1.42
C THR A 39 6.59 -7.11 -1.91
N ARG A 40 6.81 -5.92 -1.36
CA ARG A 40 5.98 -4.75 -1.61
C ARG A 40 6.86 -3.67 -2.21
N MET A 41 6.33 -2.97 -3.20
CA MET A 41 6.95 -1.74 -3.66
C MET A 41 6.32 -0.60 -2.88
N CYS A 42 7.17 0.25 -2.31
CA CYS A 42 6.78 1.42 -1.55
C CYS A 42 7.11 2.69 -2.33
N PHE A 43 6.29 3.70 -2.07
CA PHE A 43 6.50 5.07 -2.49
C PHE A 43 6.15 5.99 -1.32
N SER A 44 6.96 7.01 -1.11
CA SER A 44 6.77 8.02 -0.07
C SER A 44 7.12 9.40 -0.63
N HIS A 45 6.34 10.40 -0.23
CA HIS A 45 6.64 11.80 -0.52
C HIS A 45 6.45 12.67 0.73
N PRO A 46 7.45 13.48 1.13
CA PRO A 46 8.84 13.49 0.63
C PRO A 46 9.54 12.12 0.76
N TYR A 47 10.59 11.87 -0.02
CA TYR A 47 11.21 10.53 -0.07
C TYR A 47 11.76 10.05 1.29
N ASP A 48 12.17 10.98 2.14
CA ASP A 48 12.74 10.76 3.47
C ASP A 48 11.71 10.83 4.59
N CYS A 49 10.42 10.96 4.25
CA CYS A 49 9.36 10.95 5.23
C CYS A 49 9.26 9.59 5.94
N THR A 50 8.82 9.62 7.19
CA THR A 50 8.74 8.45 8.07
C THR A 50 7.32 8.25 8.56
N GLU A 51 6.91 6.98 8.69
CA GLU A 51 5.60 6.61 9.25
C GLU A 51 5.49 6.90 10.75
N ASP A 52 6.61 7.10 11.45
CA ASP A 52 6.62 7.48 12.88
C ASP A 52 6.42 9.00 13.10
N ASP A 53 5.98 9.71 12.06
CA ASP A 53 5.69 11.15 12.03
C ASP A 53 6.85 12.08 12.44
N ARG A 54 8.08 11.57 12.58
CA ARG A 54 9.27 12.42 12.76
C ARG A 54 9.48 13.34 11.57
N VAL A 55 9.27 12.79 10.36
CA VAL A 55 9.18 13.55 9.11
C VAL A 55 7.85 13.17 8.45
N PRO A 56 6.78 13.98 8.60
CA PRO A 56 5.44 13.58 8.17
C PRO A 56 5.35 13.35 6.66
N CYS A 57 4.82 12.19 6.27
CA CYS A 57 4.53 11.90 4.87
C CYS A 57 3.30 12.68 4.38
N GLN A 58 3.42 13.31 3.20
CA GLN A 58 2.29 13.90 2.49
C GLN A 58 1.53 12.85 1.70
N MET A 59 2.24 11.90 1.09
CA MET A 59 1.67 10.81 0.32
C MET A 59 2.49 9.55 0.52
N THR A 60 1.83 8.41 0.67
CA THR A 60 2.48 7.10 0.56
C THR A 60 1.67 6.16 -0.32
N MET A 61 2.36 5.23 -0.96
CA MET A 61 1.73 4.13 -1.67
C MET A 61 2.51 2.85 -1.42
N THR A 62 1.79 1.77 -1.15
CA THR A 62 2.34 0.41 -1.27
C THR A 62 1.59 -0.37 -2.32
N VAL A 63 2.29 -1.23 -3.05
CA VAL A 63 1.68 -2.16 -4.00
C VAL A 63 2.26 -3.55 -3.82
N ARG A 64 1.37 -4.55 -3.86
CA ARG A 64 1.71 -5.97 -3.78
C ARG A 64 0.82 -6.80 -4.68
N THR A 65 1.25 -8.01 -5.03
CA THR A 65 0.35 -8.96 -5.70
C THR A 65 -0.75 -9.42 -4.74
N SER A 66 -1.92 -9.69 -5.28
CA SER A 66 -3.04 -10.32 -4.55
C SER A 66 -3.29 -11.76 -5.00
N GLY A 67 -2.62 -12.23 -6.05
CA GLY A 67 -2.91 -13.50 -6.72
C GLY A 67 -2.97 -13.38 -8.24
N ASP A 68 -3.69 -14.29 -8.90
CA ASP A 68 -3.76 -14.49 -10.36
C ASP A 68 -4.31 -13.28 -11.14
N GLY A 69 -3.46 -12.27 -11.34
CA GLY A 69 -3.73 -11.13 -12.19
C GLY A 69 -4.25 -9.89 -11.45
N TYR A 70 -3.98 -9.75 -10.16
CA TYR A 70 -4.41 -8.60 -9.37
C TYR A 70 -3.29 -8.02 -8.50
N PHE A 71 -3.33 -6.69 -8.31
CA PHE A 71 -2.52 -5.98 -7.33
C PHE A 71 -3.39 -5.39 -6.22
N THR A 72 -2.92 -5.44 -4.98
CA THR A 72 -3.45 -4.63 -3.88
C THR A 72 -2.60 -3.37 -3.76
N PHE A 73 -3.26 -2.22 -3.77
CA PHE A 73 -2.69 -0.92 -3.48
C PHE A 73 -3.17 -0.43 -2.12
N SER A 74 -2.27 0.20 -1.37
CA SER A 74 -2.58 1.03 -0.22
C SER A 74 -2.08 2.42 -0.52
N LEU A 75 -2.97 3.41 -0.54
CA LEU A 75 -2.66 4.81 -0.80
C LEU A 75 -3.00 5.60 0.47
N SER A 76 -2.12 6.48 0.90
CA SER A 76 -2.42 7.44 1.95
C SER A 76 -2.00 8.84 1.55
N GLY A 77 -2.78 9.85 1.93
CA GLY A 77 -2.41 11.23 1.72
C GLY A 77 -2.99 12.17 2.76
N ARG A 78 -2.18 13.14 3.20
CA ARG A 78 -2.56 14.14 4.20
C ARG A 78 -3.17 15.36 3.50
N LEU A 79 -4.41 15.68 3.86
CA LEU A 79 -5.10 16.87 3.37
C LEU A 79 -4.49 18.13 3.98
N GLU A 80 -4.74 19.28 3.35
CA GLU A 80 -4.35 20.56 3.94
C GLU A 80 -5.16 20.84 5.21
N ALA A 81 -4.57 21.63 6.13
CA ALA A 81 -5.25 21.98 7.37
C ALA A 81 -6.62 22.62 7.11
N ASN A 82 -7.63 22.19 7.85
CA ASN A 82 -9.04 22.62 7.78
C ASN A 82 -9.83 22.13 6.55
N GLU A 83 -9.29 21.20 5.75
CA GLU A 83 -10.10 20.49 4.75
C GLU A 83 -10.91 19.37 5.43
N SER A 84 -12.25 19.47 5.36
CA SER A 84 -13.18 18.45 5.87
C SER A 84 -13.67 17.49 4.78
N THR A 85 -13.33 17.77 3.52
CA THR A 85 -13.58 16.94 2.34
C THR A 85 -12.40 17.08 1.39
N GLY A 86 -12.14 16.08 0.56
CA GLY A 86 -10.96 16.08 -0.30
C GLY A 86 -10.79 14.79 -1.06
N TRP A 87 -9.68 14.68 -1.79
CA TRP A 87 -9.35 13.48 -2.54
C TRP A 87 -7.85 13.26 -2.59
N ILE A 88 -7.49 11.99 -2.72
CA ILE A 88 -6.15 11.52 -3.06
C ILE A 88 -6.23 10.65 -4.30
N ALA A 89 -5.23 10.69 -5.18
CA ALA A 89 -5.25 9.92 -6.40
C ALA A 89 -3.89 9.41 -6.83
N LEU A 90 -3.89 8.22 -7.43
CA LEU A 90 -2.80 7.65 -8.20
C LEU A 90 -3.20 7.62 -9.68
N GLY A 91 -2.49 8.40 -10.49
CA GLY A 91 -2.52 8.36 -11.94
C GLY A 91 -1.39 7.49 -12.50
N LEU A 92 -1.73 6.58 -13.39
CA LEU A 92 -0.77 5.91 -14.27
C LEU A 92 -0.70 6.71 -15.55
N SER A 93 0.50 7.10 -15.98
CA SER A 93 0.71 7.87 -17.19
C SER A 93 1.85 7.33 -18.05
N THR A 94 1.76 7.55 -19.36
CA THR A 94 2.84 7.20 -20.30
C THR A 94 3.83 8.35 -20.53
N ASP A 95 3.57 9.52 -19.95
CA ASP A 95 4.44 10.69 -19.93
C ASP A 95 4.34 11.40 -18.56
N ARG A 96 4.92 12.60 -18.43
CA ARG A 96 4.91 13.37 -17.17
C ARG A 96 3.83 14.45 -17.16
N TYR A 97 2.84 14.36 -18.04
CA TYR A 97 1.74 15.30 -18.14
C TYR A 97 0.47 14.65 -17.62
N MET A 98 -0.29 15.41 -16.81
CA MET A 98 -1.59 14.98 -16.31
C MET A 98 -2.64 15.09 -17.42
N GLY A 99 -2.50 14.22 -18.41
CA GLY A 99 -3.10 14.30 -19.74
C GLY A 99 -4.04 13.14 -20.01
N ASN A 100 -3.51 12.07 -20.59
CA ASN A 100 -4.25 10.86 -20.93
C ASN A 100 -3.86 9.74 -19.96
N ASP A 101 -4.45 9.81 -18.76
CA ASP A 101 -4.03 9.00 -17.62
C ASP A 101 -5.16 8.12 -17.10
N ASP A 102 -4.78 6.96 -16.58
CA ASP A 102 -5.65 6.07 -15.83
C ASP A 102 -5.55 6.37 -14.33
N VAL A 103 -6.66 6.77 -13.70
CA VAL A 103 -6.65 7.37 -12.36
C VAL A 103 -7.49 6.57 -11.37
N MET A 104 -6.84 6.07 -10.33
CA MET A 104 -7.51 5.55 -9.14
C MET A 104 -7.56 6.65 -8.09
N MET A 105 -8.76 7.06 -7.69
CA MET A 105 -8.98 8.20 -6.81
C MET A 105 -9.84 7.81 -5.62
N CYS A 106 -9.45 8.23 -4.43
CA CYS A 106 -10.26 8.07 -3.23
C CYS A 106 -10.74 9.43 -2.75
N ILE A 107 -12.04 9.55 -2.50
CA ILE A 107 -12.71 10.80 -2.17
C ILE A 107 -13.23 10.69 -0.73
N LEU A 108 -12.87 11.67 0.10
CA LEU A 108 -13.49 11.90 1.40
C LEU A 108 -14.80 12.66 1.17
N GLU A 109 -15.90 11.94 1.34
CA GLU A 109 -17.26 12.45 1.24
C GLU A 109 -17.63 13.27 2.49
N SER A 110 -18.70 14.08 2.38
CA SER A 110 -19.14 14.96 3.46
C SER A 110 -19.65 14.22 4.71
N ASP A 111 -19.99 12.94 4.59
CA ASP A 111 -20.41 12.08 5.70
C ASP A 111 -19.22 11.42 6.43
N GLY A 112 -17.98 11.72 6.00
CA GLY A 112 -16.75 11.17 6.56
C GLY A 112 -16.30 9.85 5.93
N ASN A 113 -17.08 9.29 5.00
CA ASN A 113 -16.69 8.05 4.31
C ASN A 113 -15.66 8.31 3.22
N VAL A 114 -14.77 7.34 3.01
CA VAL A 114 -13.80 7.35 1.91
C VAL A 114 -14.28 6.40 0.82
N THR A 115 -14.59 6.94 -0.35
CA THR A 115 -15.10 6.18 -1.50
C THR A 115 -14.03 6.05 -2.59
N LEU A 116 -13.99 4.89 -3.26
CA LEU A 116 -13.07 4.62 -4.35
C LEU A 116 -13.73 4.90 -5.71
N HIS A 117 -13.02 5.63 -6.57
CA HIS A 117 -13.48 6.02 -7.90
C HIS A 117 -12.41 5.70 -8.94
N HIS A 118 -12.83 5.05 -10.02
CA HIS A 118 -12.04 4.96 -11.23
C HIS A 118 -12.34 6.16 -12.13
N ARG A 119 -11.29 6.86 -12.56
CA ARG A 119 -11.39 8.12 -13.31
C ARG A 119 -10.32 8.15 -14.40
N PHE A 120 -10.48 9.07 -15.34
CA PHE A 120 -9.53 9.29 -16.42
C PHE A 120 -9.24 10.76 -16.57
N ASN A 121 -7.98 11.07 -16.85
CA ASN A 121 -7.64 12.38 -17.39
C ASN A 121 -7.75 12.31 -18.91
N VAL A 122 -8.34 13.36 -19.50
CA VAL A 122 -8.27 13.66 -20.92
C VAL A 122 -7.88 15.12 -21.06
N ASP A 123 -6.71 15.36 -21.66
CA ASP A 123 -6.04 16.66 -21.75
C ASP A 123 -5.73 17.31 -20.39
N ARG A 124 -6.70 17.99 -19.79
CA ARG A 124 -6.62 18.58 -18.44
C ARG A 124 -7.92 18.44 -17.66
N THR A 125 -8.81 17.58 -18.16
CA THR A 125 -10.12 17.34 -17.57
C THR A 125 -10.14 15.96 -16.96
N ASN A 126 -10.46 15.87 -15.68
CA ASN A 126 -10.69 14.60 -15.02
C ASN A 126 -12.16 14.19 -15.15
N ARG A 127 -12.43 12.96 -15.58
CA ARG A 127 -13.77 12.42 -15.84
C ARG A 127 -13.95 11.09 -15.11
N PRO A 128 -15.16 10.79 -14.60
CA PRO A 128 -15.44 9.45 -14.08
C PRO A 128 -15.34 8.40 -15.18
N ALA A 129 -14.93 7.18 -14.85
CA ALA A 129 -15.08 6.04 -15.73
C ALA A 129 -16.59 5.74 -15.92
N GLU A 130 -17.05 5.60 -17.16
CA GLU A 130 -18.45 5.28 -17.49
C GLU A 130 -18.86 3.84 -17.09
N THR A 131 -17.89 2.98 -16.78
CA THR A 131 -18.16 1.59 -16.39
C THR A 131 -17.95 1.36 -14.92
N THR A 132 -18.83 0.55 -14.35
CA THR A 132 -18.62 -0.16 -13.09
C THR A 132 -17.23 -0.77 -13.11
N LEU A 133 -16.34 -0.29 -12.25
CA LEU A 133 -15.26 -0.94 -11.47
C LEU A 133 -14.84 -2.41 -11.76
N LEU A 134 -14.96 -2.94 -12.97
CA LEU A 134 -14.68 -4.36 -13.26
C LEU A 134 -13.21 -4.70 -13.01
N ASP A 135 -12.31 -3.75 -13.26
CA ASP A 135 -10.87 -3.84 -13.02
C ASP A 135 -10.44 -3.23 -11.68
N LEU A 136 -11.35 -2.70 -10.88
CA LEU A 136 -11.02 -2.00 -9.63
C LEU A 136 -11.99 -2.40 -8.51
N LEU A 137 -11.56 -3.30 -7.63
CA LEU A 137 -12.36 -3.75 -6.50
C LEU A 137 -11.99 -2.98 -5.24
N HIS A 138 -12.99 -2.68 -4.42
CA HIS A 138 -12.82 -2.18 -3.06
C HIS A 138 -12.98 -3.39 -2.11
N PRO A 139 -11.89 -4.12 -1.79
CA PRO A 139 -11.99 -5.40 -1.10
C PRO A 139 -12.59 -5.29 0.31
N ASP A 140 -12.50 -4.09 0.90
CA ASP A 140 -13.12 -3.76 2.17
C ASP A 140 -13.25 -2.23 2.30
N PRO A 141 -14.45 -1.66 2.05
CA PRO A 141 -14.69 -0.24 2.28
C PRO A 141 -14.37 0.22 3.70
N LEU A 142 -14.44 -0.69 4.69
CA LEU A 142 -14.16 -0.39 6.10
C LEU A 142 -12.68 -0.14 6.37
N ASN A 143 -11.78 -0.59 5.48
CA ASN A 143 -10.35 -0.32 5.57
C ASN A 143 -9.93 0.97 4.84
N SER A 144 -10.87 1.68 4.24
CA SER A 144 -10.64 3.06 3.79
C SER A 144 -11.21 4.00 4.84
N MET A 145 -10.39 4.93 5.31
CA MET A 145 -10.72 5.75 6.47
C MET A 145 -10.11 7.14 6.33
N PHE A 146 -10.68 8.07 7.07
CA PHE A 146 -10.10 9.38 7.29
C PHE A 146 -9.85 9.54 8.78
N ASP A 147 -8.58 9.73 9.13
CA ASP A 147 -8.13 9.89 10.51
C ASP A 147 -6.99 10.89 10.57
N ASP A 148 -7.05 11.81 11.53
CA ASP A 148 -6.06 12.89 11.74
C ASP A 148 -5.61 13.61 10.45
N GLY A 149 -6.60 13.99 9.61
CA GLY A 149 -6.32 14.70 8.35
C GLY A 149 -5.74 13.81 7.23
N VAL A 150 -5.62 12.50 7.44
CA VAL A 150 -5.05 11.55 6.47
C VAL A 150 -6.16 10.68 5.90
N ILE A 151 -6.33 10.74 4.57
CA ILE A 151 -7.13 9.76 3.84
C ILE A 151 -6.27 8.51 3.67
N LYS A 152 -6.78 7.35 4.05
CA LYS A 152 -6.20 6.02 3.76
C LYS A 152 -7.17 5.26 2.89
N CYS A 153 -6.66 4.67 1.81
CA CYS A 153 -7.47 3.99 0.82
C CYS A 153 -6.79 2.72 0.33
N ASN A 154 -7.51 1.60 0.43
CA ASN A 154 -7.03 0.30 0.00
C ASN A 154 -7.89 -0.23 -1.13
N PHE A 155 -7.28 -0.62 -2.24
CA PHE A 155 -8.01 -1.11 -3.41
C PHE A 155 -7.26 -2.23 -4.13
N ILE A 156 -8.02 -3.07 -4.83
CA ILE A 156 -7.48 -4.11 -5.70
C ILE A 156 -7.69 -3.69 -7.14
N ARG A 157 -6.63 -3.70 -7.94
CA ARG A 157 -6.71 -3.43 -9.37
C ARG A 157 -6.33 -4.67 -10.17
N SER A 158 -7.11 -5.01 -11.18
CA SER A 158 -6.73 -5.99 -12.18
C SER A 158 -5.45 -5.54 -12.88
N THR A 159 -4.61 -6.52 -13.19
CA THR A 159 -3.40 -6.32 -13.99
C THR A 159 -3.71 -6.08 -15.45
N GLN A 160 -4.83 -6.62 -15.94
CA GLN A 160 -5.29 -6.44 -17.31
C GLN A 160 -6.37 -5.37 -17.34
N LYS A 161 -6.40 -4.60 -18.43
CA LYS A 161 -7.56 -3.77 -18.74
C LYS A 161 -8.75 -4.70 -18.99
N ILE A 162 -9.72 -4.70 -18.09
CA ILE A 162 -10.99 -5.39 -18.31
C ILE A 162 -11.83 -4.42 -19.15
N GLN A 163 -12.24 -4.84 -20.35
CA GLN A 163 -12.86 -3.96 -21.33
C GLN A 163 -14.08 -3.26 -20.72
N ALA A 164 -13.90 -1.99 -20.41
CA ALA A 164 -14.96 -1.01 -20.33
C ALA A 164 -15.56 -0.82 -21.74
N ARG A 165 -16.81 -0.36 -21.83
CA ARG A 165 -17.39 0.13 -23.10
C ARG A 165 -16.58 1.26 -23.72
N ASP A 166 -15.66 1.84 -22.95
CA ASP A 166 -14.72 2.83 -23.44
C ASP A 166 -13.37 2.22 -23.88
N PRO A 167 -13.12 2.11 -25.19
CA PRO A 167 -11.89 1.53 -25.70
C PRO A 167 -10.65 2.41 -25.44
N TYR A 168 -10.83 3.70 -25.13
CA TYR A 168 -9.73 4.67 -25.01
C TYR A 168 -9.14 4.77 -23.61
N TYR A 169 -9.85 4.28 -22.59
CA TYR A 169 -9.48 4.55 -21.20
C TYR A 169 -9.08 3.29 -20.43
N GLY A 170 -8.05 3.41 -19.58
CA GLY A 170 -7.50 2.32 -18.77
C GLY A 170 -6.25 1.65 -19.36
N PHE A 171 -5.36 1.16 -18.49
CA PHE A 171 -4.09 0.54 -18.89
C PHE A 171 -3.95 -0.92 -18.46
N ASP A 172 -3.38 -1.73 -19.36
CA ASP A 172 -2.84 -3.05 -19.01
C ASP A 172 -1.45 -2.88 -18.38
N LEU A 173 -1.25 -3.47 -17.20
CA LEU A 173 -0.02 -3.38 -16.41
C LEU A 173 0.99 -4.48 -16.74
N LEU A 174 0.58 -5.55 -17.42
CA LEU A 174 1.45 -6.71 -17.71
C LEU A 174 1.86 -6.84 -19.18
N ILE A 175 1.19 -6.16 -20.10
CA ILE A 175 1.71 -5.92 -21.45
C ILE A 175 2.81 -4.86 -21.31
N PRO A 176 4.06 -5.10 -21.77
CA PRO A 176 5.25 -4.34 -21.34
C PRO A 176 5.13 -2.86 -21.66
N ARG A 177 4.58 -2.12 -20.70
CA ARG A 177 4.45 -0.68 -20.65
C ARG A 177 4.99 -0.26 -19.29
N THR A 178 5.79 0.79 -19.31
CA THR A 178 6.29 1.42 -18.09
C THR A 178 5.57 2.75 -17.92
N PHE A 179 5.15 3.04 -16.69
CA PHE A 179 4.31 4.20 -16.39
C PHE A 179 5.00 5.16 -15.44
N TYR A 180 4.87 6.46 -15.67
CA TYR A 180 5.05 7.41 -14.58
C TYR A 180 3.87 7.27 -13.61
N LEU A 181 4.18 7.38 -12.32
CA LEU A 181 3.15 7.46 -11.28
C LEU A 181 2.96 8.93 -10.94
N LEU A 182 1.71 9.40 -11.04
CA LEU A 182 1.30 10.77 -10.77
C LEU A 182 0.46 10.74 -9.50
N PHE A 183 0.90 11.40 -8.44
CA PHE A 183 0.21 11.45 -7.16
C PHE A 183 -0.39 12.82 -6.93
N GLY A 184 -1.71 12.87 -6.81
CA GLY A 184 -2.46 14.10 -6.59
C GLY A 184 -3.17 14.10 -5.24
N ILE A 185 -3.26 15.28 -4.63
CA ILE A 185 -4.10 15.56 -3.46
C ILE A 185 -4.82 16.87 -3.73
N GLY A 186 -6.10 16.96 -3.37
CA GLY A 186 -6.82 18.23 -3.48
C GLY A 186 -8.17 18.24 -2.80
N PRO A 187 -8.82 19.40 -2.77
CA PRO A 187 -10.15 19.54 -2.21
C PRO A 187 -11.21 18.97 -3.16
N THR A 188 -12.39 18.69 -2.62
CA THR A 188 -13.61 18.58 -3.41
C THR A 188 -14.34 19.92 -3.46
N ASN A 189 -15.16 20.12 -4.49
CA ASN A 189 -16.05 21.28 -4.57
C ASN A 189 -17.31 21.07 -3.72
N SER A 190 -18.19 22.07 -3.67
CA SER A 190 -19.45 22.04 -2.90
C SER A 190 -20.42 20.92 -3.32
N SER A 191 -20.20 20.28 -4.46
CA SER A 191 -20.99 19.17 -4.98
C SER A 191 -20.32 17.81 -4.77
N GLY A 192 -19.22 17.75 -4.01
CA GLY A 192 -18.47 16.53 -3.73
C GLY A 192 -17.53 16.08 -4.87
N PHE A 193 -17.45 16.85 -5.98
CA PHE A 193 -16.59 16.47 -7.09
C PHE A 193 -15.14 16.90 -6.87
N PRO A 194 -14.15 16.13 -7.33
CA PRO A 194 -12.74 16.52 -7.28
C PRO A 194 -12.51 17.89 -7.91
N ALA A 195 -11.99 18.83 -7.13
CA ALA A 195 -11.49 20.10 -7.65
C ALA A 195 -10.01 19.97 -8.00
N LYS A 196 -9.48 20.94 -8.74
CA LYS A 196 -8.06 20.96 -9.10
C LYS A 196 -7.19 21.01 -7.83
N HIS A 197 -6.18 20.15 -7.78
CA HIS A 197 -5.14 20.20 -6.76
C HIS A 197 -4.49 21.60 -6.69
N ARG A 198 -4.11 22.05 -5.49
CA ARG A 198 -3.56 23.41 -5.26
C ARG A 198 -2.07 23.49 -5.55
N THR A 199 -1.34 22.42 -5.27
CA THR A 199 0.10 22.29 -5.47
C THR A 199 0.39 21.48 -6.73
N VAL A 200 1.64 21.46 -7.17
CA VAL A 200 2.04 20.59 -8.30
C VAL A 200 2.00 19.13 -7.81
N PRO A 201 1.31 18.20 -8.53
CA PRO A 201 1.27 16.79 -8.17
C PRO A 201 2.69 16.22 -8.17
N TYR A 202 2.94 15.25 -7.29
CA TYR A 202 4.20 14.52 -7.35
C TYR A 202 4.19 13.57 -8.54
N ILE A 203 5.31 13.48 -9.25
CA ILE A 203 5.47 12.57 -10.39
C ILE A 203 6.73 11.75 -10.15
N SER A 204 6.65 10.43 -10.33
CA SER A 204 7.84 9.58 -10.20
C SER A 204 8.94 9.99 -11.17
N ASP A 205 10.19 9.95 -10.73
CA ASP A 205 11.33 10.32 -11.59
C ASP A 205 11.55 9.31 -12.72
N SER A 206 11.23 8.06 -12.47
CA SER A 206 11.36 6.97 -13.43
C SER A 206 10.02 6.33 -13.74
N ARG A 207 9.97 5.67 -14.89
CA ARG A 207 8.82 4.85 -15.26
C ARG A 207 8.89 3.51 -14.55
N ILE A 208 7.75 3.07 -14.02
CA ILE A 208 7.58 1.85 -13.25
C ILE A 208 7.16 0.72 -14.17
N ASP A 209 7.87 -0.41 -14.10
CA ASP A 209 7.56 -1.64 -14.81
C ASP A 209 6.85 -2.63 -13.88
N PHE A 210 5.52 -2.67 -13.97
CA PHE A 210 4.71 -3.56 -13.13
C PHE A 210 4.91 -5.05 -13.43
N THR A 211 5.44 -5.43 -14.60
CA THR A 211 5.76 -6.85 -14.90
C THR A 211 6.90 -7.35 -14.02
N ARG A 212 7.88 -6.50 -13.73
CA ARG A 212 9.02 -6.83 -12.85
C ARG A 212 8.57 -6.97 -11.41
N ILE A 213 7.67 -6.09 -10.98
CA ILE A 213 7.04 -6.14 -9.66
C ILE A 213 6.28 -7.45 -9.53
N TYR A 214 5.36 -7.74 -10.48
CA TYR A 214 4.56 -8.95 -10.49
C TYR A 214 5.40 -10.23 -10.36
N ARG A 215 6.49 -10.35 -11.14
CA ARG A 215 7.39 -11.51 -11.12
C ARG A 215 8.18 -11.63 -9.82
N ARG A 216 8.75 -10.53 -9.33
CA ARG A 216 9.57 -10.54 -8.09
C ARG A 216 8.73 -11.01 -6.91
N ILE A 217 7.54 -10.46 -6.76
CA ILE A 217 6.63 -10.75 -5.64
C ILE A 217 6.18 -12.23 -5.68
N ARG A 218 5.79 -12.74 -6.86
CA ARG A 218 5.41 -14.15 -7.04
C ARG A 218 6.53 -15.13 -6.67
N ILE A 219 7.78 -14.83 -7.05
CA ILE A 219 8.93 -15.70 -6.72
C ILE A 219 9.18 -15.73 -5.22
N SER A 220 9.11 -14.60 -4.53
CA SER A 220 9.27 -14.54 -3.08
C SER A 220 8.15 -15.26 -2.32
N GLU A 221 6.90 -15.17 -2.79
CA GLU A 221 5.78 -15.93 -2.20
C GLU A 221 5.98 -17.44 -2.36
N SER A 222 6.42 -17.91 -3.53
CA SER A 222 6.67 -19.33 -3.76
C SER A 222 7.86 -19.85 -2.94
N LEU A 223 8.91 -19.05 -2.76
CA LEU A 223 10.03 -19.37 -1.89
C LEU A 223 9.60 -19.45 -0.41
N MET A 224 8.73 -18.56 0.05
CA MET A 224 8.16 -18.63 1.40
C MET A 224 7.30 -19.88 1.63
N GLN A 225 6.47 -20.25 0.65
CA GLN A 225 5.66 -21.48 0.73
C GLN A 225 6.54 -22.74 0.74
N ALA A 226 7.66 -22.74 -0.01
CA ALA A 226 8.60 -23.86 -0.02
C ALA A 226 9.37 -24.04 1.30
N GLN A 227 9.45 -23.00 2.15
CA GLN A 227 10.15 -23.01 3.43
C GLN A 227 9.23 -23.27 4.64
N SER A 228 7.92 -23.35 4.45
CA SER A 228 6.98 -23.75 5.50
C SER A 228 7.20 -25.22 5.89
N PRO A 229 7.31 -25.57 7.19
CA PRO A 229 7.37 -26.97 7.63
C PRO A 229 6.13 -27.73 7.12
N ARG A 230 6.35 -28.88 6.48
CA ARG A 230 5.28 -29.82 6.17
C ARG A 230 4.75 -30.36 7.50
N GLU A 231 3.50 -30.06 7.83
CA GLU A 231 2.79 -30.74 8.92
C GLU A 231 2.76 -32.23 8.55
N VAL A 232 3.54 -33.04 9.26
CA VAL A 232 3.51 -34.49 9.10
C VAL A 232 2.25 -34.94 9.84
N GLU A 233 1.20 -35.28 9.09
CA GLU A 233 0.06 -36.04 9.63
C GLU A 233 0.58 -37.40 10.13
N GLY A 234 1.02 -37.42 11.39
CA GLY A 234 1.29 -38.64 12.13
C GLY A 234 -0.03 -39.33 12.42
N LYS A 235 -0.39 -40.31 11.58
CA LYS A 235 -1.46 -41.27 11.88
C LYS A 235 -1.05 -42.05 13.14
N ILE A 236 -1.65 -41.71 14.28
CA ILE A 236 -1.49 -42.47 15.52
C ILE A 236 -2.32 -43.76 15.37
N ASP A 237 -1.65 -44.87 15.06
CA ASP A 237 -2.24 -46.20 15.17
C ASP A 237 -2.30 -46.59 16.65
N ASN A 238 -3.49 -46.49 17.23
CA ASN A 238 -3.81 -47.04 18.55
C ASN A 238 -4.00 -48.56 18.45
N THR A 239 -2.93 -49.33 18.55
CA THR A 239 -3.03 -50.74 18.96
C THR A 239 -1.90 -51.10 19.94
N ASN A 240 -2.31 -51.69 21.06
CA ASN A 240 -1.53 -52.42 22.06
C ASN A 240 -0.73 -51.61 23.11
N TYR A 241 -1.39 -51.32 24.24
CA TYR A 241 -0.69 -51.47 25.53
C TYR A 241 -1.56 -52.28 26.51
N LYS A 242 -1.10 -53.52 26.77
CA LYS A 242 -1.68 -54.45 27.73
C LYS A 242 -1.39 -53.98 29.17
N SER A 243 -2.38 -54.23 30.02
CA SER A 243 -2.37 -54.09 31.48
C SER A 243 -1.17 -54.77 32.16
N SER A 244 -0.61 -54.12 33.17
CA SER A 244 -0.10 -54.79 34.38
C SER A 244 -0.18 -53.84 35.56
N ALA A 245 -0.92 -54.28 36.58
CA ALA A 245 -1.18 -53.59 37.83
C ALA A 245 -0.05 -53.86 38.83
N ILE A 246 0.46 -52.80 39.49
CA ILE A 246 1.05 -52.86 40.84
C ILE A 246 0.68 -51.54 41.56
N SER A 247 0.21 -51.66 42.79
CA SER A 247 -0.13 -50.64 43.80
C SER A 247 0.48 -51.10 45.14
N PRO A 248 0.57 -50.33 46.25
CA PRO A 248 0.26 -48.91 46.51
C PRO A 248 1.42 -48.13 47.18
N THR A 249 1.31 -46.80 47.31
CA THR A 249 1.34 -46.05 48.61
C THR A 249 1.33 -44.52 48.44
N LEU A 250 0.43 -43.85 49.19
CA LEU A 250 0.45 -42.47 49.73
C LEU A 250 0.67 -41.30 48.73
N GLY A 251 -0.15 -40.26 48.59
CA GLY A 251 -1.28 -39.68 49.34
C GLY A 251 -1.60 -38.29 48.72
N TYR A 252 -2.70 -37.66 49.19
CA TYR A 252 -3.26 -36.32 48.83
C TYR A 252 -4.40 -36.24 47.79
N ILE A 253 -5.60 -36.59 48.25
CA ILE A 253 -6.80 -35.74 48.46
C ILE A 253 -7.09 -34.57 47.48
N PHE A 254 -8.20 -34.75 46.73
CA PHE A 254 -9.35 -33.87 46.36
C PHE A 254 -9.10 -32.37 46.04
N ILE A 255 -9.69 -31.79 44.98
CA ILE A 255 -11.14 -31.47 44.86
C ILE A 255 -11.58 -31.47 43.37
N PHE A 256 -12.70 -32.15 43.09
CA PHE A 256 -13.53 -31.99 41.88
C PHE A 256 -14.46 -30.79 42.05
N SER A 257 -14.68 -30.03 40.97
CA SER A 257 -15.89 -29.21 40.82
C SER A 257 -16.43 -29.41 39.39
N LEU A 258 -17.63 -29.98 39.35
CA LEU A 258 -18.54 -30.10 38.20
C LEU A 258 -19.25 -28.75 37.93
N VAL A 259 -20.06 -28.73 36.86
CA VAL A 259 -21.05 -27.71 36.40
C VAL A 259 -20.48 -26.79 35.31
N SER A 260 -21.07 -26.60 34.12
CA SER A 260 -22.27 -27.10 33.45
C SER A 260 -22.16 -26.79 31.95
N LEU A 261 -22.68 -27.67 31.09
CA LEU A 261 -22.99 -27.38 29.70
C LEU A 261 -24.03 -26.24 29.61
N HIS A 262 -23.81 -25.27 28.74
CA HIS A 262 -24.89 -24.49 28.12
C HIS A 262 -24.79 -24.62 26.61
N GLN A 263 -25.85 -25.18 26.02
CA GLN A 263 -26.13 -25.05 24.60
C GLN A 263 -26.55 -23.62 24.29
N VAL A 264 -26.10 -23.08 23.17
CA VAL A 264 -26.77 -21.96 22.51
C VAL A 264 -27.08 -22.36 21.07
N THR A 265 -28.37 -22.41 20.81
CA THR A 265 -29.07 -22.74 19.57
C THR A 265 -28.83 -21.65 18.52
N VAL A 266 -28.43 -22.05 17.31
CA VAL A 266 -28.46 -21.19 16.12
C VAL A 266 -29.92 -21.11 15.64
N LYS A 267 -30.47 -19.88 15.58
CA LYS A 267 -31.73 -19.59 14.90
C LYS A 267 -31.48 -18.58 13.79
N MET A 268 -31.71 -19.04 12.56
CA MET A 268 -31.87 -18.22 11.36
C MET A 268 -32.91 -17.11 11.58
N PHE A 269 -32.65 -15.95 11.00
CA PHE A 269 -33.71 -15.09 10.47
C PHE A 269 -33.41 -14.76 9.01
N LEU A 270 -34.51 -14.69 8.27
CA LEU A 270 -34.71 -14.47 6.84
C LEU A 270 -33.95 -13.27 6.27
#